data_AF-A0A379WRA9-F1
#
_entry.id   AF-A0A379WRA9-F1
#
_cell.length_a   1.000
_cell.length_b   1.000
_cell.length_c   1.000
_cell.angle_alpha   90.00
_cell.angle_beta   90.00
_cell.angle_gamma   90.00
#
_symmetry.space_group_name_H-M   'P 1'
#
loop_
_entity.id
_entity.type
_entity.pdbx_description
1 polymer ?
#
loop_
_entity_poly.entity_id
_entity_poly.type
_entity_poly.pdbx_seq_one_letter_code
_entity_poly.pdbx_strand_id
1 'polypeptide(L)' 'MPLTLLQKETASRIMQLFKCYGVPPASVIIEITEEQAFSHSEISMHNINQLRKFGLKIAMMISVPVMQTMNG' A
#
# COMPACT_ATOMS: atom_id res chain seq x y z
N MET A 1 -4.96 -3.06 -6.69
CA MET A 1 -6.11 -3.18 -5.75
C MET A 1 -6.23 -1.87 -4.96
N PRO A 2 -7.03 -0.90 -5.42
CA PRO A 2 -6.94 0.50 -4.95
C PRO A 2 -7.63 0.81 -3.61
N LEU A 3 -8.34 -0.13 -2.97
CA LEU A 3 -9.10 0.14 -1.72
C LEU A 3 -8.64 -0.65 -0.49
N THR A 4 -7.58 -1.46 -0.59
CA THR A 4 -7.23 -2.42 0.48
C THR A 4 -6.61 -1.76 1.71
N LEU A 5 -5.78 -0.71 1.59
CA LEU A 5 -5.10 -0.11 2.77
C LEU A 5 -6.02 0.66 3.73
N LEU A 6 -7.26 0.92 3.34
CA LEU A 6 -8.27 1.59 4.18
C LEU A 6 -9.02 0.61 5.10
N GLN A 7 -8.80 -0.70 4.94
CA GLN A 7 -9.40 -1.73 5.79
C GLN A 7 -8.42 -2.17 6.88
N LYS A 8 -8.87 -2.27 8.13
CA LYS A 8 -8.02 -2.52 9.30
C LYS A 8 -7.31 -3.88 9.25
N GLU A 9 -7.89 -4.86 8.57
CA GLU A 9 -7.37 -6.23 8.52
C GLU A 9 -6.36 -6.47 7.40
N THR A 10 -6.16 -5.49 6.50
CA THR A 10 -5.34 -5.68 5.30
C THR A 10 -3.90 -6.03 5.60
N ALA A 11 -3.25 -5.33 6.54
CA ALA A 11 -1.85 -5.63 6.86
C ALA A 11 -1.70 -7.07 7.37
N SER A 12 -2.54 -7.49 8.32
CA SER A 12 -2.55 -8.85 8.85
C SER A 12 -2.78 -9.90 7.77
N ARG A 13 -3.71 -9.67 6.84
CA ARG A 13 -4.00 -10.60 5.75
C ARG A 13 -2.85 -10.73 4.77
N ILE A 14 -2.19 -9.62 4.41
CA ILE A 14 -0.99 -9.64 3.58
C ILE A 14 0.13 -10.40 4.30
N MET A 15 0.41 -10.08 5.56
CA MET A 15 1.45 -10.76 6.34
C MET A 15 1.22 -12.28 6.42
N GLN A 16 -0.04 -12.70 6.55
CA GLN A 16 -0.40 -14.11 6.57
C GLN A 16 -0.08 -14.81 5.24
N LEU A 17 -0.33 -14.17 4.09
CA LEU A 17 0.03 -14.74 2.79
C LEU A 17 1.53 -15.00 2.68
N PHE A 18 2.38 -14.04 3.06
CA PHE A 18 3.84 -14.22 3.03
C PHE A 18 4.29 -15.39 3.90
N LYS A 19 3.71 -15.52 5.11
CA LYS A 19 3.99 -16.65 6.01
C LYS A 19 3.54 -17.99 5.41
N CYS A 20 2.32 -18.07 4.88
CA CYS A 20 1.76 -19.29 4.31
C CYS A 20 2.55 -19.79 3.09
N TYR A 21 3.08 -18.89 2.26
CA TYR A 21 3.82 -19.24 1.05
C TYR A 21 5.34 -19.24 1.24
N GLY A 22 5.85 -18.95 2.46
CA GLY A 22 7.30 -18.92 2.73
C GLY A 22 8.05 -17.84 1.93
N VAL A 23 7.36 -16.78 1.50
CA VAL A 23 7.96 -15.70 0.71
C VAL A 23 8.65 -14.72 1.66
N PRO A 24 9.94 -14.40 1.45
CA PRO A 24 10.61 -13.36 2.25
C PRO A 24 9.98 -11.98 1.99
N PRO A 25 9.55 -11.22 3.01
CA PRO A 25 8.93 -9.91 2.81
C PRO A 25 9.77 -8.92 1.99
N ALA A 26 11.09 -8.99 2.13
CA ALA A 26 12.04 -8.10 1.46
C ALA A 26 12.18 -8.33 -0.06
N SER A 27 11.65 -9.45 -0.58
CA SER A 27 11.65 -9.77 -2.01
C SER A 27 10.49 -9.13 -2.79
N VAL A 28 9.54 -8.51 -2.09
CA VAL A 28 8.37 -7.88 -2.70
C VAL A 28 8.32 -6.40 -2.33
N ILE A 29 7.97 -5.57 -3.31
CA ILE A 29 7.64 -4.16 -3.10
C ILE A 29 6.12 -4.03 -3.28
N ILE A 30 5.45 -3.45 -2.28
CA ILE A 30 4.05 -3.04 -2.42
C ILE A 30 4.04 -1.60 -2.91
N GLU A 31 3.44 -1.40 -4.07
CA GLU A 31 3.10 -0.07 -4.55
C GLU A 31 1.74 0.37 -4.00
N ILE A 32 1.70 1.58 -3.45
CA ILE A 32 0.48 2.22 -2.98
C ILE A 32 0.21 3.44 -3.83
N THR A 33 -1.05 3.75 -4.11
CA THR A 33 -1.37 4.96 -4.87
C THR A 33 -1.16 6.20 -4.01
N GLU A 34 -1.02 7.35 -4.68
CA GLU A 34 -1.00 8.66 -4.03
C GLU A 34 -2.20 8.85 -3.09
N GLU A 35 -3.41 8.59 -3.57
CA GLU A 35 -4.64 8.68 -2.77
C GLU A 35 -4.58 7.85 -1.49
N GLN A 36 -4.02 6.64 -1.55
CA GLN A 36 -3.87 5.78 -0.37
C GLN A 36 -2.82 6.33 0.61
N ALA A 37 -1.72 6.87 0.10
CA ALA A 37 -0.66 7.49 0.91
C ALA A 37 -1.12 8.79 1.58
N PHE A 38 -1.83 9.64 0.85
CA PHE A 38 -2.30 10.96 1.30
C PHE A 38 -3.67 10.94 1.97
N SER A 39 -4.37 9.80 1.98
CA SER A 39 -5.60 9.64 2.77
C SER A 39 -5.38 9.98 4.24
N HIS A 40 -4.14 9.82 4.74
CA HIS A 40 -3.73 10.07 6.14
C HIS A 40 -4.65 9.47 7.20
N SER A 41 -5.47 8.48 6.82
CA SER A 41 -6.38 7.84 7.75
C SER A 41 -5.56 7.07 8.78
N GLU A 42 -6.00 7.08 10.03
CA GLU A 42 -5.34 6.34 11.10
C GLU A 42 -5.18 4.86 10.72
N ILE A 43 -6.17 4.30 10.01
CA ILE A 43 -6.16 2.92 9.52
C ILE A 43 -5.06 2.71 8.47
N SER A 44 -4.93 3.59 7.47
CA SER A 44 -3.89 3.46 6.45
C SER A 44 -2.49 3.61 7.03
N MET A 45 -2.29 4.58 7.93
CA MET A 45 -1.01 4.75 8.62
C MET A 45 -0.68 3.54 9.50
N HIS A 46 -1.67 2.99 10.20
CA HIS A 46 -1.49 1.76 10.99
C HIS A 46 -1.05 0.59 10.10
N ASN A 47 -1.74 0.36 9.00
CA ASN A 47 -1.43 -0.71 8.05
C ASN A 47 -0.04 -0.56 7.43
N ILE A 48 0.31 0.63 6.95
CA ILE A 48 1.62 0.94 6.37
C ILE A 48 2.73 0.65 7.39
N ASN A 49 2.54 1.07 8.64
CA ASN A 49 3.51 0.84 9.70
C ASN A 49 3.66 -0.64 10.05
N GLN A 50 2.57 -1.41 10.10
CA GLN A 50 2.66 -2.85 10.33
C GLN A 50 3.41 -3.56 9.21
N LEU A 51 3.10 -3.23 7.95
CA LEU A 51 3.76 -3.80 6.78
C LEU A 51 5.26 -3.48 6.76
N ARG A 52 5.66 -2.24 7.09
CA ARG A 52 7.08 -1.86 7.22
C ARG A 52 7.78 -2.62 8.35
N LYS A 53 7.15 -2.74 9.52
CA LYS A 53 7.69 -3.51 10.66
C LYS A 53 7.86 -5.00 10.34
N PHE A 54 6.99 -5.54 9.49
CA PHE A 54 7.11 -6.92 9.01
C PHE A 54 8.23 -7.11 7.97
N GLY A 55 8.82 -6.02 7.45
CA GLY A 55 9.94 -6.05 6.51
C GLY A 55 9.55 -5.92 5.05
N LEU A 56 8.30 -5.56 4.73
CA LEU A 56 7.92 -5.23 3.36
C LEU A 56 8.45 -3.85 2.98
N LYS A 57 8.89 -3.76 1.73
CA LYS A 57 9.22 -2.49 1.09
C LYS A 57 7.94 -1.88 0.53
N ILE A 58 7.72 -0.60 0.80
CA ILE A 58 6.55 0.15 0.30
C ILE A 58 7.04 1.30 -0.55
N ALA A 59 6.54 1.37 -1.78
CA ALA A 59 6.78 2.46 -2.71
C ALA A 59 5.46 3.19 -2.99
N MET A 60 5.53 4.50 -3.26
CA MET A 60 4.38 5.28 -3.70
C MET A 60 4.39 5.33 -5.22
N MET A 61 3.31 4.88 -5.83
CA MET A 61 3.06 5.06 -7.25
C MET A 61 2.46 6.45 -7.45
N ILE A 62 3.28 7.36 -7.97
CA ILE A 62 2.80 8.65 -8.46
C ILE A 62 2.21 8.39 -9.84
N SER A 63 0.89 8.48 -9.95
CA SER A 63 0.23 8.52 -11.25
C SER A 63 0.65 9.83 -11.91
N VAL A 64 1.36 9.76 -13.05
CA VAL A 64 1.50 10.92 -13.92
C VAL A 64 0.07 11.41 -14.21
N PRO A 65 -0.26 12.69 -14.01
CA PRO A 65 -1.63 13.13 -14.18
C PRO A 65 -2.06 12.80 -15.60
N VAL A 66 -3.25 12.20 -15.76
CA VAL A 66 -4.03 12.47 -16.96
C VAL A 66 -4.09 13.98 -17.02
N MET A 67 -3.32 14.58 -17.92
CA MET A 67 -3.51 15.96 -18.31
C MET A 67 -4.96 16.02 -18.78
N GLN A 68 -5.86 16.39 -17.88
CA GLN A 68 -7.13 16.96 -18.28
C GLN A 68 -6.71 18.16 -19.11
N THR A 69 -6.92 17.99 -20.41
CA THR A 69 -6.88 19.02 -21.41
C THR A 69 -7.44 20.31 -20.79
N MET A 70 -6.57 21.30 -20.58
CA MET A 70 -6.98 22.68 -20.61
C MET A 70 -7.51 22.93 -22.03
N ASN A 71 -8.79 22.63 -22.22
CA ASN A 71 -9.55 22.96 -23.42
C ASN A 71 -10.60 23.97 -22.98
N GLY A 72 -10.46 25.19 -23.50
CA GLY A 72 -11.54 26.17 -23.64
C GLY A 72 -11.74 27.12 -22.47
#